data_AF-A0A942PCR8-F1
#
_entry.id   AF-A0A942PCR8-F1
#
_cell.length_a   1.000
_cell.length_b   1.000
_cell.length_c   1.000
_cell.angle_alpha   90.00
_cell.angle_beta   90.00
_cell.angle_gamma   90.00
#
_symmetry.space_group_name_H-M   'P 1'
#
loop_
_entity.id
_entity.type
_entity.pdbx_description
1 polymer ?
#
loop_
_entity_poly.entity_id
_entity_poly.type
_entity_poly.pdbx_seq_one_letter_code
_entity_poly.pdbx_strand_id
1 'polypeptide(L)'
;MESYTNFSWKFLTWVIFTVAICQLSIVMERIFAVAWAWYKFYGYGGEGQISVGWITQVIFFCLSSLSILSALAVAKVMNKKIELSTYYKFNIFSAISLSFCMVIWGLLLISPLTTFR
;
A
#
# COMPACT_ATOMS: atom_id res chain seq x y z
N MET A 1 -33.49 -8.53 0.53
CA MET A 1 -32.52 -7.42 0.74
C MET A 1 -31.13 -7.89 1.21
N GLU A 2 -30.96 -9.10 1.74
CA GLU A 2 -29.63 -9.60 2.18
C GLU A 2 -28.64 -9.96 1.05
N SER A 3 -29.14 -10.32 -0.15
CA SER A 3 -28.28 -10.71 -1.28
C SER A 3 -27.41 -9.54 -1.80
N TYR A 4 -27.98 -8.34 -1.91
CA TYR A 4 -27.29 -7.16 -2.43
C TYR A 4 -26.17 -6.65 -1.50
N THR A 5 -26.37 -6.74 -0.19
CA THR A 5 -25.35 -6.29 0.78
C THR A 5 -24.15 -7.23 0.76
N ASN A 6 -24.37 -8.55 0.71
CA ASN A 6 -23.30 -9.53 0.60
C ASN A 6 -22.49 -9.38 -0.70
N PHE A 7 -23.13 -9.02 -1.82
CA PHE A 7 -22.42 -8.74 -3.07
C PHE A 7 -21.51 -7.51 -2.97
N SER A 8 -22.02 -6.40 -2.40
CA SER A 8 -21.26 -5.16 -2.23
C SER A 8 -20.00 -5.35 -1.37
N TRP A 9 -20.09 -6.09 -0.26
CA TRP A 9 -18.94 -6.33 0.62
C TRP A 9 -17.86 -7.20 -0.03
N LYS A 10 -18.27 -8.21 -0.80
CA LYS A 10 -17.34 -9.06 -1.57
C LYS A 10 -16.62 -8.25 -2.64
N PHE A 11 -17.36 -7.42 -3.39
CA PHE A 11 -16.78 -6.53 -4.39
C PHE A 11 -15.78 -5.55 -3.76
N LEU A 12 -16.16 -4.90 -2.65
CA LEU A 12 -15.28 -3.96 -1.95
C LEU A 12 -13.99 -4.63 -1.45
N THR A 13 -14.08 -5.87 -0.96
CA THR A 13 -12.90 -6.65 -0.55
C THR A 13 -11.94 -6.88 -1.72
N TRP A 14 -12.46 -7.21 -2.91
CA TRP A 14 -11.66 -7.38 -4.13
C TRP A 14 -11.00 -6.08 -4.59
N VAL A 15 -11.71 -4.95 -4.49
CA VAL A 15 -11.16 -3.63 -4.79
C VAL A 15 -9.99 -3.32 -3.86
N ILE A 16 -10.20 -3.47 -2.54
CA ILE A 16 -9.16 -3.22 -1.53
C ILE A 16 -7.95 -4.13 -1.74
N PHE A 17 -8.17 -5.41 -2.04
CA PHE A 17 -7.09 -6.36 -2.31
C PHE A 17 -6.28 -5.99 -3.55
N THR A 18 -6.96 -5.60 -4.64
CA THR A 18 -6.30 -5.11 -5.86
C THR A 18 -5.47 -3.86 -5.58
N VAL A 19 -6.01 -2.90 -4.83
CA VAL A 19 -5.28 -1.70 -4.42
C VAL A 19 -4.05 -2.06 -3.59
N ALA A 20 -4.16 -3.00 -2.64
CA ALA A 20 -3.03 -3.44 -1.83
C ALA A 20 -1.90 -4.04 -2.69
N ILE A 21 -2.24 -4.88 -3.68
CA ILE A 21 -1.25 -5.44 -4.62
C ILE A 21 -0.62 -4.33 -5.47
N CYS A 22 -1.42 -3.42 -6.03
CA CYS A 22 -0.89 -2.32 -6.83
C CYS A 22 0.08 -1.44 -6.03
N GLN A 23 -0.29 -1.07 -4.80
CA GLN A 23 0.57 -0.26 -3.92
C GLN A 23 1.87 -1.00 -3.58
N LEU A 24 1.80 -2.30 -3.29
CA LEU A 24 2.98 -3.13 -3.05
C LEU A 24 3.90 -3.18 -4.27
N SER A 25 3.36 -3.40 -5.46
CA SER A 25 4.13 -3.42 -6.71
C SER A 25 4.84 -2.09 -6.97
N ILE A 26 4.16 -0.97 -6.76
CA ILE A 26 4.75 0.38 -6.93
C ILE A 26 5.90 0.58 -5.94
N VAL A 27 5.71 0.23 -4.66
CA VAL A 27 6.76 0.36 -3.64
C VAL A 27 7.97 -0.52 -3.99
N MET A 28 7.75 -1.77 -4.41
CA MET A 28 8.83 -2.67 -4.80
C MET A 28 9.60 -2.18 -6.03
N GLU A 29 8.92 -1.66 -7.04
CA GLU A 29 9.55 -1.05 -8.22
C GLU A 29 10.46 0.12 -7.81
N ARG A 30 9.99 0.97 -6.89
CA ARG A 30 10.75 2.12 -6.42
C ARG A 30 11.94 1.71 -5.55
N ILE A 31 11.79 0.72 -4.67
CA ILE A 31 12.91 0.17 -3.90
C ILE A 31 13.96 -0.40 -4.85
N PHE A 32 13.55 -1.13 -5.89
CA PHE A 32 14.46 -1.64 -6.90
C PHE A 32 15.17 -0.51 -7.65
N ALA A 33 14.45 0.53 -8.04
CA ALA A 33 15.05 1.71 -8.68
C ALA A 33 16.08 2.40 -7.76
N VAL A 34 15.81 2.51 -6.45
CA VAL A 34 16.78 3.03 -5.47
C VAL A 34 17.99 2.13 -5.36
N ALA A 35 17.78 0.82 -5.19
CA ALA A 35 18.87 -0.14 -5.08
C ALA A 35 19.75 -0.12 -6.32
N TRP A 36 19.15 0.01 -7.51
CA TRP A 36 19.86 0.13 -8.78
C TRP A 36 20.63 1.45 -8.89
N ALA A 37 20.01 2.59 -8.56
CA ALA A 37 20.67 3.90 -8.57
C ALA A 37 21.86 3.90 -7.59
N TRP A 38 21.66 3.38 -6.38
CA TRP A 38 22.71 3.23 -5.39
C TRP A 38 23.84 2.35 -5.90
N TYR A 39 23.54 1.16 -6.46
CA TYR A 39 24.54 0.25 -7.02
C TYR A 39 25.34 0.89 -8.17
N LYS A 40 24.65 1.53 -9.12
CA LYS A 40 25.27 2.11 -10.31
C LYS A 40 26.18 3.30 -9.97
N PHE A 41 25.78 4.13 -9.01
CA PHE A 41 26.50 5.34 -8.63
C PHE A 41 27.30 5.19 -7.33
N TYR A 42 27.47 3.97 -6.83
CA TYR A 42 28.27 3.69 -5.66
C TYR A 42 29.72 4.15 -5.89
N GLY A 43 30.20 5.09 -5.07
CA GLY A 43 31.55 5.68 -5.20
C GLY A 43 31.64 6.92 -6.09
N TYR A 44 30.57 7.29 -6.80
CA TYR A 44 30.46 8.57 -7.51
C TYR A 44 29.70 9.55 -6.60
N GLY A 45 30.40 10.56 -6.07
CA GLY A 45 30.02 11.39 -4.92
C GLY A 45 28.77 12.27 -5.00
N GLY A 46 27.71 11.89 -5.74
CA GLY A 46 26.48 12.70 -5.78
C GLY A 46 25.24 12.16 -6.49
N GLU A 47 25.20 10.95 -7.09
CA GLU A 47 24.12 10.61 -8.06
C GLU A 47 23.26 9.38 -7.75
N GLY A 48 23.39 8.77 -6.56
CA GLY A 48 22.61 7.59 -6.18
C GLY A 48 21.17 7.85 -5.72
N GLN A 49 20.58 9.01 -6.03
CA GLN A 49 19.30 9.46 -5.48
C GLN A 49 18.15 9.31 -6.47
N ILE A 50 16.99 8.90 -5.98
CA ILE A 50 15.74 8.97 -6.75
C ILE A 50 15.05 10.31 -6.49
N SER A 51 14.47 10.88 -7.55
CA SER A 51 13.61 12.06 -7.45
C SER A 51 12.15 11.61 -7.34
N VAL A 52 11.44 12.16 -6.37
CA VAL A 52 10.05 11.78 -6.08
C VAL A 52 9.21 13.04 -5.92
N GLY A 53 8.05 13.09 -6.58
CA GLY A 53 7.19 14.29 -6.58
C GLY A 53 6.36 14.41 -5.31
N TRP A 54 6.41 15.54 -4.61
CA TRP A 54 5.69 15.76 -3.34
C TRP A 54 4.20 15.38 -3.39
N ILE A 55 3.50 15.82 -4.43
CA ILE A 55 2.05 15.59 -4.60
C ILE A 55 1.74 14.09 -4.67
N THR A 56 2.58 13.32 -5.37
CA THR A 56 2.39 11.87 -5.51
C THR A 56 2.53 11.15 -4.17
N GLN A 57 3.36 11.67 -3.26
CA GLN A 57 3.58 11.10 -1.93
C GLN A 57 2.40 11.35 -1.03
N VAL A 58 1.88 12.58 -1.04
CA VAL A 58 0.66 12.93 -0.30
C VAL A 58 -0.51 12.05 -0.76
N ILE A 59 -0.70 11.90 -2.07
CA ILE A 59 -1.76 11.05 -2.62
C ILE A 59 -1.55 9.58 -2.21
N PHE A 60 -0.32 9.07 -2.28
CA PHE A 60 0.00 7.70 -1.86
C PHE A 60 -0.39 7.43 -0.41
N PHE A 61 0.01 8.30 0.53
CA PHE A 61 -0.32 8.13 1.94
C PHE A 61 -1.81 8.31 2.22
N CYS A 62 -2.47 9.27 1.57
CA CYS A 62 -3.91 9.49 1.71
C CYS A 62 -4.72 8.26 1.22
N LEU A 63 -4.43 7.77 0.02
CA LEU A 63 -5.14 6.61 -0.54
C LEU A 63 -4.87 5.33 0.24
N SER A 64 -3.63 5.12 0.69
CA SER A 64 -3.27 3.95 1.51
C SER A 64 -3.98 3.99 2.86
N SER A 65 -4.00 5.15 3.53
CA SER A 65 -4.71 5.34 4.80
C SER A 65 -6.22 5.09 4.65
N LEU A 66 -6.83 5.65 3.61
CA LEU A 66 -8.25 5.44 3.32
C LEU A 66 -8.57 3.96 3.03
N SER A 67 -7.68 3.27 2.32
CA SER A 67 -7.82 1.85 1.99
C SER A 67 -7.65 0.96 3.22
N ILE A 68 -6.77 1.32 4.16
CA ILE A 68 -6.64 0.62 5.45
C ILE A 68 -7.91 0.80 6.29
N LEU A 69 -8.42 2.03 6.40
CA LEU A 69 -9.64 2.32 7.15
C LEU A 69 -10.84 1.56 6.59
N SER A 70 -10.99 1.53 5.26
CA SER A 70 -12.06 0.76 4.61
C SER A 70 -11.88 -0.74 4.83
N ALA A 71 -10.66 -1.29 4.72
CA ALA A 71 -10.38 -2.69 5.00
C ALA A 71 -10.75 -3.10 6.42
N LEU A 72 -10.39 -2.28 7.42
CA LEU A 72 -10.71 -2.54 8.83
C LEU A 72 -12.21 -2.39 9.11
N ALA A 73 -12.88 -1.41 8.51
CA ALA A 73 -14.33 -1.25 8.62
C ALA A 73 -15.07 -2.46 8.06
N VAL A 74 -14.68 -2.93 6.87
CA VAL A 74 -15.23 -4.14 6.24
C VAL A 74 -14.95 -5.37 7.09
N ALA A 75 -13.72 -5.54 7.56
CA ALA A 75 -13.33 -6.66 8.43
C ALA A 75 -14.17 -6.68 9.72
N LYS A 76 -14.40 -5.52 10.36
CA LYS A 76 -15.22 -5.42 11.58
C LYS A 76 -16.67 -5.84 11.34
N VAL A 77 -17.24 -5.48 10.18
CA VAL A 77 -18.60 -5.89 9.80
C VAL A 77 -18.65 -7.40 9.50
N MET A 78 -17.65 -7.92 8.81
CA MET A 78 -17.58 -9.34 8.43
C MET A 78 -17.30 -10.27 9.62
N ASN A 79 -16.55 -9.84 10.64
CA ASN A 79 -16.24 -10.65 11.83
C ASN A 79 -17.50 -11.09 12.59
N LYS A 80 -18.62 -10.35 12.45
CA LYS A 80 -19.91 -10.71 13.04
C LYS A 80 -20.64 -11.83 12.29
N LYS A 81 -20.20 -12.19 11.08
CA LYS A 81 -20.86 -13.19 10.21
C LYS A 81 -19.94 -14.38 9.96
N ILE A 82 -20.31 -15.54 10.50
CA ILE A 82 -19.51 -16.78 10.44
C ILE A 82 -19.21 -17.23 8.99
N GLU A 83 -20.12 -17.00 8.05
CA GLU A 83 -19.96 -17.39 6.64
C GLU A 83 -18.91 -16.58 5.85
N LEU A 84 -18.43 -15.44 6.35
CA LEU A 84 -17.51 -14.53 5.62
C LEU A 84 -16.05 -14.58 6.11
N SER A 85 -15.68 -15.63 6.85
CA SER A 85 -14.35 -15.81 7.46
C SER A 85 -13.17 -15.62 6.48
N THR A 86 -13.28 -16.11 5.25
CA THR A 86 -12.20 -15.96 4.24
C THR A 86 -12.00 -14.49 3.83
N TYR A 87 -13.09 -13.75 3.62
CA TYR A 87 -13.02 -12.34 3.23
C TYR A 87 -12.55 -11.45 4.38
N TYR A 88 -12.86 -11.83 5.62
CA TYR A 88 -12.27 -11.20 6.79
C TYR A 88 -10.74 -11.31 6.77
N LYS A 89 -10.20 -12.52 6.56
CA LYS A 89 -8.75 -12.75 6.47
C LYS A 89 -8.11 -11.95 5.33
N PHE A 90 -8.74 -11.90 4.17
CA PHE A 90 -8.25 -11.08 3.05
C PHE A 90 -8.18 -9.60 3.38
N ASN A 91 -9.22 -9.02 4.00
CA ASN A 91 -9.19 -7.60 4.37
C ASN A 91 -8.12 -7.29 5.42
N ILE A 92 -7.92 -8.17 6.41
CA ILE A 92 -6.83 -8.01 7.39
C ILE A 92 -5.47 -8.09 6.72
N PHE A 93 -5.26 -9.06 5.82
CA PHE A 93 -4.03 -9.18 5.07
C PHE A 93 -3.76 -7.94 4.20
N SER A 94 -4.78 -7.42 3.49
CA SER A 94 -4.67 -6.19 2.72
C SER A 94 -4.30 -4.99 3.59
N ALA A 95 -4.92 -4.86 4.77
CA ALA A 95 -4.60 -3.78 5.72
C ALA A 95 -3.16 -3.86 6.24
N ILE A 96 -2.68 -5.06 6.57
CA ILE A 96 -1.30 -5.30 7.01
C ILE A 96 -0.33 -4.98 5.85
N SER A 97 -0.61 -5.46 4.64
CA SER A 97 0.21 -5.22 3.46
C SER A 97 0.34 -3.72 3.16
N LEU A 98 -0.77 -2.98 3.18
CA LEU A 98 -0.77 -1.54 2.98
C LEU A 98 0.01 -0.80 4.08
N SER A 99 -0.17 -1.20 5.33
CA SER A 99 0.57 -0.61 6.46
C SER A 99 2.08 -0.85 6.32
N PHE A 100 2.47 -2.07 5.93
CA PHE A 100 3.85 -2.43 5.66
C PHE A 100 4.44 -1.59 4.51
N CYS A 101 3.68 -1.40 3.42
CA CYS A 101 4.07 -0.53 2.31
C CYS A 101 4.30 0.90 2.78
N MET A 102 3.39 1.46 3.59
CA MET A 102 3.53 2.82 4.13
C MET A 102 4.77 2.97 5.02
N VAL A 103 5.08 1.95 5.84
CA VAL A 103 6.26 1.97 6.71
C VAL A 103 7.55 1.92 5.88
N ILE A 104 7.68 0.97 4.96
CA ILE A 104 8.89 0.87 4.12
C ILE A 104 9.07 2.13 3.30
N TRP A 105 7.99 2.59 2.67
CA TRP A 105 8.03 3.77 1.84
C TRP A 105 8.38 5.02 2.65
N GLY A 106 7.79 5.17 3.85
CA GLY A 106 8.16 6.24 4.79
C GLY A 106 9.63 6.22 5.17
N LEU A 107 10.21 5.05 5.47
CA LEU A 107 11.64 4.91 5.75
C LEU A 107 12.51 5.33 4.55
N LEU A 108 12.10 4.96 3.34
CA LEU A 108 12.82 5.33 2.12
C LEU A 108 12.77 6.84 1.86
N LEU A 109 11.63 7.48 2.08
CA LEU A 109 11.44 8.92 1.90
C LEU A 109 12.25 9.76 2.91
N ILE A 110 12.48 9.24 4.12
CA ILE A 110 13.32 9.89 5.14
C ILE A 110 14.81 9.65 4.86
N SER A 111 15.15 8.59 4.12
CA SER A 111 16.53 8.25 3.79
C SER A 111 17.17 9.27 2.84
N PRO A 112 18.51 9.43 2.89
CA PRO A 112 19.24 10.32 1.97
C PRO A 112 19.24 9.83 0.50
N LEU A 113 18.62 8.68 0.23
CA LEU A 113 18.46 8.09 -1.09
C LEU A 113 17.33 8.73 -1.89
N THR A 114 16.48 9.52 -1.23
CA THR A 114 15.34 10.18 -1.87
C THR A 114 15.51 11.69 -1.84
N THR A 115 15.25 12.32 -2.99
CA THR A 115 15.11 13.76 -3.10
C THR A 115 13.71 14.10 -3.57
N PHE A 116 13.17 15.21 -3.08
CA PHE A 116 11.88 15.69 -3.50
C PHE A 116 12.03 16.78 -4.55
N ARG A 117 11.23 16.70 -5.61
CA ARG A 117 11.12 17.73 -6.66
C ARG A 117 9.66 18.10 -6.88
#